data_AF-A0A0C4WK19-F1
#
_entry.id   AF-A0A0C4WK19-F1
#
_cell.length_a   1.000
_cell.length_b   1.000
_cell.length_c   1.000
_cell.angle_alpha   90.00
_cell.angle_beta   90.00
_cell.angle_gamma   90.00
#
_symmetry.space_group_name_H-M   'P 1'
#
loop_
_entity.id
_entity.type
_entity.pdbx_description
1 polymer ?
#
loop_
_entity_poly.entity_id
_entity_poly.type
_entity_poly.pdbx_seq_one_letter_code
_entity_poly.pdbx_strand_id
1 'polypeptide(L)'
;MSDRSEAPPVLEPLNAIEVRILGCLIEKQATTPESYPLTLNALVLACNQKTSREPLMNLGPAQVGQSLRQLEGRSLVQLVMGSRADRWEHRLDKALQLTPPQLVLIGLLLLRGPQTVNELLTRSARLHDFDDGADLQHQLERLSGRELVCRLPRQAGQREERYMHQLGTPEDLEELLAVRATQATGSDGAAASGRIEVLEARIAELEERLAKLEGELASGRLRE
;
A
#
# COMPACT_ATOMS: atom_id res chain seq x y z
N MET A 1 6.63 28.04 33.66
CA MET A 1 7.25 27.45 32.46
C MET A 1 6.23 26.50 31.90
N SER A 2 5.44 26.98 30.94
CA SER A 2 4.26 26.26 30.46
C SER A 2 4.68 25.15 29.52
N ASP A 3 4.38 23.93 29.96
CA ASP A 3 4.49 22.69 29.22
C ASP A 3 3.58 22.77 27.98
N ARG A 4 4.19 22.99 26.80
CA ARG A 4 3.50 22.80 25.52
C ARG A 4 3.63 21.32 25.20
N SER A 5 2.58 20.57 25.51
CA SER A 5 2.29 19.29 24.85
C SER A 5 2.26 19.54 23.35
N GLU A 6 3.40 19.32 22.70
CA GLU A 6 3.56 19.40 21.25
C GLU A 6 2.85 18.18 20.67
N ALA A 7 1.56 18.36 20.36
CA ALA A 7 0.79 17.37 19.62
C ALA A 7 1.60 16.98 18.37
N PRO A 8 1.68 15.68 18.03
CA PRO A 8 2.44 15.26 16.86
C PRO A 8 1.93 16.04 15.63
N PRO A 9 2.82 16.42 14.70
CA PRO A 9 2.39 17.13 13.50
C PRO A 9 1.32 16.30 12.81
N VAL A 10 0.10 16.84 12.73
CA VAL A 10 -1.02 16.18 12.05
C VAL A 10 -0.65 16.14 10.58
N LEU A 11 -0.10 15.01 10.14
CA LEU A 11 0.08 14.75 8.72
C LEU A 11 -1.30 14.67 8.10
N GLU A 12 -1.52 15.44 7.03
CA GLU A 12 -2.69 15.21 6.18
C GLU A 12 -2.72 13.72 5.77
N PRO A 13 -3.90 13.08 5.69
CA PRO A 13 -3.97 11.70 5.23
C PRO A 13 -3.32 11.51 3.86
N LEU A 14 -2.61 10.41 3.69
CA LEU A 14 -2.04 10.00 2.41
C LEU A 14 -3.09 9.22 1.61
N ASN A 15 -3.14 9.44 0.30
CA ASN A 15 -3.93 8.58 -0.57
C ASN A 15 -3.21 7.25 -0.87
N ALA A 16 -3.94 6.25 -1.37
CA ALA A 16 -3.41 4.93 -1.71
C ALA A 16 -2.14 4.94 -2.61
N ILE A 17 -2.01 5.87 -3.56
CA ILE A 17 -0.83 5.96 -4.45
C ILE A 17 0.38 6.50 -3.67
N GLU A 18 0.19 7.53 -2.85
CA GLU A 18 1.22 8.10 -1.99
C GLU A 18 1.73 7.06 -0.97
N VAL A 19 0.82 6.33 -0.34
CA VAL A 19 1.11 5.18 0.55
C VAL A 19 1.99 4.16 -0.16
N ARG A 20 1.60 3.77 -1.38
CA ARG A 20 2.37 2.82 -2.20
C ARG A 20 3.77 3.33 -2.50
N ILE A 21 3.90 4.59 -2.92
CA ILE A 21 5.19 5.20 -3.27
C ILE A 21 6.14 5.19 -2.07
N LEU A 22 5.68 5.67 -0.91
CA LEU A 22 6.51 5.70 0.30
C LEU A 22 6.93 4.31 0.74
N GLY A 23 6.00 3.34 0.74
CA GLY A 23 6.31 1.95 1.02
C GLY A 23 7.38 1.37 0.09
N CYS A 24 7.31 1.66 -1.22
CA CYS A 24 8.30 1.21 -2.19
C CYS A 24 9.67 1.86 -1.97
N LEU A 25 9.73 3.15 -1.68
CA LEU A 25 10.99 3.84 -1.39
C LEU A 25 11.66 3.28 -0.13
N ILE A 26 10.90 3.03 0.93
CA ILE A 26 11.40 2.42 2.18
C ILE A 26 11.94 1.01 1.91
N GLU A 27 11.16 0.16 1.24
CA GLU A 27 11.56 -1.21 0.91
C GLU A 27 12.85 -1.22 0.08
N LYS A 28 12.94 -0.39 -0.96
CA LYS A 28 14.11 -0.38 -1.86
C LYS A 28 15.34 0.27 -1.25
N GLN A 29 15.19 1.21 -0.32
CA GLN A 29 16.33 1.70 0.46
C GLN A 29 16.98 0.57 1.26
N ALA A 30 16.16 -0.29 1.89
CA ALA A 30 16.67 -1.37 2.73
C ALA A 30 17.17 -2.58 1.91
N THR A 31 16.43 -2.98 0.87
CA THR A 31 16.68 -4.24 0.15
C THR A 31 17.59 -4.10 -1.08
N THR A 32 17.70 -2.90 -1.65
CA THR A 32 18.46 -2.62 -2.88
C THR A 32 19.18 -1.26 -2.78
N PRO A 33 20.05 -1.05 -1.78
CA PRO A 33 20.70 0.23 -1.52
C PRO A 33 21.55 0.74 -2.70
N GLU A 34 22.09 -0.17 -3.53
CA GLU A 34 22.85 0.17 -4.74
C GLU A 34 21.99 0.82 -5.83
N SER A 35 20.69 0.55 -5.81
CA SER A 35 19.71 1.09 -6.76
C SER A 35 19.04 2.37 -6.24
N TYR A 36 19.17 2.66 -4.95
CA TYR A 36 18.56 3.80 -4.26
C TYR A 36 19.49 5.04 -4.28
N PRO A 37 18.97 6.28 -4.41
CA PRO A 37 17.57 6.68 -4.59
C PRO A 37 16.99 6.29 -5.96
N LEU A 38 15.68 6.07 -6.06
CA LEU A 38 15.06 5.49 -7.25
C LEU A 38 14.75 6.52 -8.33
N THR A 39 14.94 6.17 -9.60
CA THR A 39 14.38 6.95 -10.71
C THR A 39 12.85 6.76 -10.78
N LEU A 40 12.14 7.66 -11.48
CA LEU A 40 10.68 7.53 -11.67
C LEU A 40 10.29 6.16 -12.25
N ASN A 41 11.01 5.68 -13.26
CA ASN A 41 10.74 4.38 -13.88
C ASN A 41 10.97 3.21 -12.92
N ALA A 42 12.05 3.25 -12.13
CA ALA A 42 12.32 2.22 -11.13
C ALA A 42 11.22 2.20 -10.05
N LEU A 43 10.72 3.38 -9.65
CA LEU A 43 9.63 3.49 -8.69
C LEU A 43 8.31 2.97 -9.26
N VAL A 44 7.95 3.28 -10.51
CA VAL A 44 6.77 2.71 -11.18
C VAL A 44 6.82 1.18 -11.17
N LEU A 45 7.97 0.60 -11.52
CA LEU A 45 8.17 -0.85 -11.46
C LEU A 45 8.03 -1.40 -10.04
N ALA A 46 8.56 -0.69 -9.04
CA ALA A 46 8.42 -1.07 -7.63
C ALA A 46 6.96 -1.02 -7.15
N CYS A 47 6.18 -0.01 -7.56
CA CYS A 47 4.77 0.15 -7.18
C CYS A 47 3.89 -0.99 -7.73
N ASN A 48 4.24 -1.50 -8.91
CA ASN A 48 3.46 -2.49 -9.67
C ASN A 48 3.99 -3.93 -9.52
N GLN A 49 4.86 -4.21 -8.53
CA GLN A 49 5.36 -5.56 -8.30
C GLN A 49 4.23 -6.54 -7.98
N LYS A 50 4.31 -7.75 -8.55
CA LYS A 50 3.33 -8.83 -8.30
C LYS A 50 3.47 -9.50 -6.93
N THR A 51 4.60 -9.27 -6.27
CA THR A 51 4.90 -9.80 -4.94
C THR A 51 5.09 -8.64 -3.99
N SER A 52 4.84 -8.90 -2.70
CA SER A 52 4.98 -7.88 -1.65
C SER A 52 4.08 -6.65 -1.80
N ARG A 53 2.97 -6.76 -2.53
CA ARG A 53 1.99 -5.68 -2.72
C ARG A 53 0.59 -6.21 -2.46
N GLU A 54 -0.11 -5.61 -1.52
CA GLU A 54 -1.52 -5.89 -1.27
C GLU A 54 -2.21 -4.53 -1.03
N PRO A 55 -3.10 -4.07 -1.93
CA PRO A 55 -3.52 -4.69 -3.20
C PRO A 55 -2.48 -4.54 -4.33
N LEU A 56 -2.60 -5.35 -5.38
CA LEU A 56 -1.85 -5.10 -6.61
C LEU A 56 -2.35 -3.80 -7.26
N MET A 57 -1.42 -3.01 -7.80
CA MET A 57 -1.72 -1.78 -8.54
C MET A 57 -1.12 -1.84 -9.94
N ASN A 58 -1.66 -1.02 -10.84
CA ASN A 58 -1.11 -0.80 -12.18
C ASN A 58 -1.01 0.71 -12.43
N LEU A 59 -0.02 1.34 -11.82
CA LEU A 59 0.20 2.78 -11.88
C LEU A 59 1.02 3.16 -13.10
N GLY A 60 0.61 4.22 -13.78
CA GLY A 60 1.36 4.85 -14.86
C GLY A 60 2.39 5.89 -14.38
N PRO A 61 3.40 6.24 -15.20
CA PRO A 61 4.42 7.23 -14.84
C PRO A 61 3.84 8.61 -14.48
N ALA A 62 2.75 9.03 -15.14
CA ALA A 62 2.09 10.30 -14.86
C ALA A 62 1.48 10.35 -13.46
N GLN A 63 0.81 9.27 -13.04
CA GLN A 63 0.21 9.17 -11.70
C GLN A 63 1.29 9.20 -10.62
N VAL A 64 2.34 8.37 -10.78
CA VAL A 64 3.46 8.33 -9.83
C VAL A 64 4.19 9.67 -9.77
N GLY A 65 4.46 10.30 -10.91
CA GLY A 65 5.12 11.60 -10.98
C GLY A 65 4.31 12.74 -10.35
N GLN A 66 2.98 12.71 -10.49
CA GLN A 66 2.10 13.69 -9.83
C GLN A 66 2.11 13.51 -8.30
N SER A 67 1.97 12.28 -7.82
CA SER A 67 2.00 11.98 -6.38
C SER A 67 3.37 12.26 -5.75
N LEU A 68 4.47 12.05 -6.47
CA LEU A 68 5.80 12.45 -5.99
C LEU A 68 5.90 13.96 -5.75
N ARG A 69 5.35 14.80 -6.64
CA ARG A 69 5.34 16.25 -6.43
C ARG A 69 4.48 16.66 -5.23
N GLN A 70 3.35 15.97 -5.00
CA GLN A 70 2.51 16.20 -3.81
C GLN A 70 3.27 15.83 -2.53
N LEU A 71 3.91 14.66 -2.51
CA LEU A 71 4.74 14.21 -1.40
C LEU A 71 5.95 15.12 -1.15
N GLU A 72 6.56 15.66 -2.20
CA GLU A 72 7.69 16.59 -2.11
C GLU A 72 7.26 17.91 -1.48
N GLY A 73 6.11 18.47 -1.90
CA GLY A 73 5.52 19.65 -1.26
C GLY A 73 5.24 19.46 0.23
N ARG A 74 5.02 18.20 0.65
CA ARG A 74 4.82 17.79 2.05
C ARG A 74 6.11 17.36 2.75
N SER A 75 7.27 17.49 2.10
CA SER A 75 8.59 17.08 2.62
C SER A 75 8.68 15.60 3.03
N LEU A 76 7.86 14.73 2.44
CA LEU A 76 7.85 13.28 2.68
C LEU A 76 8.74 12.50 1.71
N VAL A 77 9.10 13.12 0.58
CA VAL A 77 10.11 12.68 -0.36
C VAL A 77 11.01 13.85 -0.74
N GLN A 78 12.17 13.56 -1.32
CA GLN A 78 13.08 14.58 -1.83
C GLN A 78 13.59 14.19 -3.22
N LEU A 79 13.57 15.16 -4.14
CA LEU A 79 14.25 15.04 -5.43
C LEU A 79 15.76 15.15 -5.25
N VAL A 80 16.47 14.15 -5.76
CA VAL A 80 17.93 14.12 -5.89
C VAL A 80 18.25 14.29 -7.37
N MET A 81 18.63 15.51 -7.75
CA MET A 81 19.01 15.83 -9.12
C MET A 81 20.26 15.05 -9.51
N GLY A 82 20.14 14.25 -10.56
CA GLY A 82 21.23 13.47 -11.11
C GLY A 82 21.63 13.97 -12.50
N SER A 83 22.89 13.79 -12.87
CA SER A 83 23.38 14.18 -14.20
C SER A 83 22.72 13.39 -15.36
N ARG A 84 22.26 12.17 -15.11
CA ARG A 84 21.60 11.30 -16.10
C ARG A 84 20.09 11.27 -15.96
N ALA A 85 19.61 11.24 -14.72
CA ALA A 85 18.20 11.15 -14.40
C ALA A 85 17.98 11.60 -12.96
N ASP A 86 16.85 12.26 -12.76
CA ASP A 86 16.33 12.58 -11.45
C ASP A 86 15.97 11.33 -10.66
N ARG A 87 16.27 11.38 -9.36
CA ARG A 87 16.03 10.30 -8.42
C ARG A 87 15.24 10.80 -7.21
N TRP A 88 14.59 9.89 -6.52
CA TRP A 88 13.70 10.18 -5.40
C TRP A 88 14.10 9.36 -4.19
N GLU A 89 14.27 10.04 -3.06
CA GLU A 89 14.43 9.43 -1.74
C GLU A 89 13.20 9.73 -0.88
N HIS A 90 12.90 8.85 0.07
CA HIS A 90 11.89 9.15 1.09
C HIS A 90 12.52 9.94 2.23
N ARG A 91 11.68 10.68 2.95
CA ARG A 91 12.05 11.49 4.12
C ARG A 91 11.16 11.16 5.32
N LEU A 92 10.46 10.03 5.26
CA LEU A 92 9.45 9.65 6.25
C LEU A 92 10.08 9.40 7.61
N ASP A 93 11.30 8.86 7.63
CA ASP A 93 12.14 8.70 8.81
C ASP A 93 12.33 10.01 9.59
N LYS A 94 12.67 11.09 8.87
CA LYS A 94 12.89 12.42 9.46
C LYS A 94 11.58 13.12 9.77
N ALA A 95 10.61 13.05 8.87
CA ALA A 95 9.31 13.70 9.03
C ALA A 95 8.55 13.15 10.25
N LEU A 96 8.65 11.84 10.49
CA LEU A 96 8.00 11.16 11.60
C LEU A 96 8.97 10.75 12.71
N GLN A 97 10.23 11.17 12.69
CA GLN A 97 11.23 10.81 13.70
C GLN A 97 11.21 9.31 14.03
N LEU A 98 11.29 8.47 13.00
CA LEU A 98 11.21 7.02 13.11
C LEU A 98 12.61 6.42 13.24
N THR A 99 12.75 5.47 14.14
CA THR A 99 13.94 4.61 14.19
C THR A 99 13.93 3.63 13.00
N PRO A 100 15.09 3.05 12.61
CA PRO A 100 15.15 2.05 11.55
C PRO A 100 14.15 0.89 11.68
N PRO A 101 13.97 0.22 12.84
CA PRO A 101 12.96 -0.84 12.98
C PRO A 101 11.53 -0.31 12.75
N GLN A 102 11.21 0.87 13.29
CA GLN A 102 9.89 1.48 13.15
C GLN A 102 9.58 1.86 11.69
N LEU A 103 10.57 2.39 10.98
CA LEU A 103 10.45 2.71 9.56
C LEU A 103 10.15 1.46 8.72
N VAL A 104 10.80 0.34 9.03
CA VAL A 104 10.55 -0.95 8.34
C VAL A 104 9.13 -1.45 8.61
N LEU A 105 8.66 -1.39 9.85
CA LEU A 105 7.28 -1.80 10.18
C LEU A 105 6.25 -0.94 9.45
N ILE A 106 6.43 0.39 9.44
CA ILE A 106 5.57 1.30 8.67
C ILE A 106 5.63 0.95 7.18
N GLY A 107 6.83 0.77 6.61
CA GLY A 107 6.98 0.39 5.20
C GLY A 107 6.25 -0.89 4.83
N LEU A 108 6.31 -1.92 5.67
CA LEU A 108 5.59 -3.17 5.47
C LEU A 108 4.06 -2.98 5.54
N LEU A 109 3.58 -2.20 6.50
CA LEU A 109 2.15 -1.90 6.65
C LEU A 109 1.63 -1.07 5.46
N LEU A 110 2.41 -0.12 4.95
CA LEU A 110 2.06 0.66 3.76
C LEU A 110 1.95 -0.21 2.50
N LEU A 111 2.80 -1.23 2.37
CA LEU A 111 2.85 -2.08 1.18
C LEU A 111 1.81 -3.21 1.16
N ARG A 112 1.40 -3.70 2.33
CA ARG A 112 0.56 -4.89 2.46
C ARG A 112 -0.64 -4.74 3.40
N GLY A 113 -0.91 -3.54 3.87
CA GLY A 113 -2.02 -3.26 4.77
C GLY A 113 -1.89 -3.98 6.12
N PRO A 114 -3.03 -4.37 6.73
CA PRO A 114 -3.04 -4.92 8.07
C PRO A 114 -2.22 -6.21 8.20
N GLN A 115 -1.40 -6.40 9.22
CA GLN A 115 -0.56 -7.59 9.36
C GLN A 115 -0.45 -8.05 10.81
N THR A 116 -0.26 -9.36 11.04
CA THR A 116 0.05 -9.90 12.38
C THR A 116 1.54 -9.76 12.69
N VAL A 117 1.91 -9.91 13.97
CA VAL A 117 3.31 -9.88 14.42
C VAL A 117 4.16 -10.94 13.69
N ASN A 118 3.62 -12.16 13.53
CA ASN A 118 4.31 -13.26 12.85
C ASN A 118 4.52 -12.97 11.35
N GLU A 119 3.52 -12.37 10.70
CA GLU A 119 3.65 -11.92 9.30
C GLU A 119 4.73 -10.84 9.17
N LEU A 120 4.71 -9.84 10.05
CA LEU A 120 5.69 -8.75 10.04
C LEU A 120 7.11 -9.27 10.28
N LEU A 121 7.31 -10.15 11.27
CA LEU A 121 8.61 -10.75 11.58
C LEU A 121 9.19 -11.50 10.38
N THR A 122 8.35 -12.30 9.71
CA THR A 122 8.78 -13.05 8.51
C THR A 122 9.12 -12.13 7.35
N ARG A 123 8.32 -11.08 7.14
CA ARG A 123 8.42 -10.17 5.99
C ARG A 123 9.52 -9.12 6.19
N SER A 124 9.88 -8.79 7.43
CA SER A 124 10.95 -7.84 7.74
C SER A 124 12.36 -8.42 7.63
N ALA A 125 12.52 -9.75 7.55
CA ALA A 125 13.82 -10.42 7.63
C ALA A 125 14.91 -9.92 6.65
N ARG A 126 14.51 -9.33 5.52
CA ARG A 126 15.46 -8.72 4.54
C ARG A 126 15.60 -7.20 4.66
N LEU A 127 14.82 -6.57 5.54
CA LEU A 127 14.75 -5.13 5.73
C LEU A 127 15.39 -4.71 7.07
N HIS A 128 15.14 -5.47 8.13
CA HIS A 128 15.70 -5.27 9.46
C HIS A 128 15.71 -6.60 10.23
N ASP A 129 16.76 -6.83 11.00
CA ASP A 129 16.90 -8.00 11.86
C ASP A 129 16.31 -7.66 13.23
N PHE A 130 15.15 -8.23 13.54
CA PHE A 130 14.49 -8.08 14.85
C PHE A 130 14.92 -9.25 15.74
N ASP A 131 15.21 -8.98 17.02
CA ASP A 131 15.67 -10.01 17.95
C ASP A 131 14.64 -11.14 18.12
N ASP A 132 13.38 -10.76 18.34
CA ASP A 132 12.25 -11.68 18.43
C ASP A 132 10.91 -10.95 18.17
N GLY A 133 9.80 -11.70 18.27
CA GLY A 133 8.46 -11.13 18.14
C GLY A 133 8.07 -10.16 19.26
N ALA A 134 8.72 -10.21 20.42
CA ALA A 134 8.45 -9.30 21.54
C ALA A 134 9.11 -7.93 21.30
N ASP A 135 10.33 -7.87 20.76
CA ASP A 135 10.93 -6.61 20.30
C ASP A 135 10.09 -5.97 19.19
N LEU A 136 9.67 -6.74 18.19
CA LEU A 136 8.81 -6.23 17.12
C LEU A 136 7.49 -5.66 17.66
N GLN A 137 6.84 -6.40 18.57
CA GLN A 137 5.63 -5.97 19.26
C GLN A 137 5.87 -4.69 20.08
N HIS A 138 7.00 -4.57 20.77
CA HIS A 138 7.38 -3.36 21.49
C HIS A 138 7.50 -2.15 20.56
N GLN A 139 8.07 -2.31 19.36
CA GLN A 139 8.12 -1.23 18.37
C GLN A 139 6.73 -0.84 17.85
N LEU A 140 5.83 -1.81 17.65
CA LEU A 140 4.43 -1.53 17.26
C LEU A 140 3.66 -0.78 18.36
N GLU A 141 3.89 -1.11 19.63
CA GLU A 141 3.30 -0.40 20.76
C GLU A 141 3.80 1.04 20.84
N ARG A 142 5.09 1.27 20.62
CA ARG A 142 5.65 2.64 20.53
C ARG A 142 5.08 3.44 19.37
N LEU A 143 4.85 2.80 18.22
CA LEU A 143 4.17 3.42 17.07
C LEU A 143 2.69 3.71 17.37
N SER A 144 2.03 2.82 18.10
CA SER A 144 0.62 2.97 18.48
C SER A 144 0.41 4.08 19.49
N GLY A 145 1.32 4.23 20.47
CA GLY A 145 1.31 5.37 21.40
C GLY A 145 1.55 6.73 20.75
N ARG A 146 2.00 6.74 19.49
CA ARG A 146 2.16 7.94 18.65
C ARG A 146 1.07 8.06 17.59
N GLU A 147 0.05 7.21 17.64
CA GLU A 147 -1.07 7.19 16.69
C GLU A 147 -0.65 6.97 15.22
N LEU A 148 0.52 6.36 14.98
CA LEU A 148 1.00 6.06 13.62
C LEU A 148 0.56 4.67 13.15
N VAL A 149 0.25 3.79 14.10
CA VAL A 149 -0.25 2.43 13.90
C VAL A 149 -1.43 2.22 14.83
N CYS A 150 -2.43 1.45 14.41
CA CYS A 150 -3.53 1.00 15.27
C CYS A 150 -3.56 -0.51 15.32
N ARG A 151 -4.03 -1.02 16.46
CA ARG A 151 -4.38 -2.43 16.61
C ARG A 151 -5.82 -2.63 16.21
N LEU A 152 -6.04 -3.51 15.24
CA LEU A 152 -7.36 -3.86 14.77
C LEU A 152 -7.99 -4.96 15.62
N PRO A 153 -9.32 -4.93 15.81
CA PRO A 153 -10.02 -5.99 16.53
C PRO A 153 -9.87 -7.32 15.80
N ARG A 154 -9.87 -8.40 16.59
CA ARG A 154 -9.79 -9.76 16.08
C ARG A 154 -11.03 -10.07 15.25
N GLN A 155 -10.82 -10.52 14.01
CA GLN A 155 -11.91 -11.07 13.21
C GLN A 155 -12.35 -12.42 13.79
N ALA A 156 -13.64 -12.74 13.65
CA ALA A 156 -14.20 -14.01 14.11
C ALA A 156 -13.40 -15.19 13.52
N GLY A 157 -12.94 -16.11 14.37
CA GLY A 157 -12.11 -17.26 13.98
C GLY A 157 -10.60 -16.99 13.94
N GLN A 158 -10.13 -15.75 14.13
CA GLN A 158 -8.70 -15.43 14.11
C GLN A 158 -8.10 -15.31 15.52
N ARG A 159 -6.96 -15.98 15.72
CA ARG A 159 -6.28 -16.05 17.02
C ARG A 159 -5.36 -14.86 17.29
N GLU A 160 -4.83 -14.24 16.24
CA GLU A 160 -3.82 -13.18 16.33
C GLU A 160 -4.42 -11.79 16.07
N GLU A 161 -3.88 -10.79 16.76
CA GLU A 161 -4.18 -9.39 16.54
C GLU A 161 -3.44 -8.88 15.29
N ARG A 162 -4.01 -7.87 14.64
CA ARG A 162 -3.41 -7.23 13.46
C ARG A 162 -3.13 -5.77 13.72
N TYR A 163 -2.09 -5.27 13.08
CA TYR A 163 -1.67 -3.89 13.11
C TYR A 163 -1.85 -3.27 11.74
N MET A 164 -2.23 -1.99 11.71
CA MET A 164 -2.39 -1.23 10.48
C MET A 164 -1.86 0.20 10.67
N HIS A 165 -1.27 0.80 9.64
CA HIS A 165 -0.83 2.19 9.72
C HIS A 165 -2.03 3.14 9.78
N GLN A 166 -1.86 4.31 10.39
CA GLN A 166 -2.86 5.38 10.45
C GLN A 166 -2.51 6.56 9.53
N LEU A 167 -1.53 6.39 8.65
CA LEU A 167 -1.08 7.45 7.73
C LEU A 167 -1.99 7.69 6.51
N GLY A 168 -2.94 6.79 6.25
CA GLY A 168 -3.85 6.87 5.11
C GLY A 168 -5.20 7.48 5.48
N THR A 169 -6.12 7.54 4.51
CA THR A 169 -7.51 7.93 4.79
C THR A 169 -8.27 6.81 5.51
N PRO A 170 -9.26 7.13 6.36
CA PRO A 170 -10.15 6.13 6.97
C PRO A 170 -10.91 5.30 5.93
N GLU A 171 -11.30 5.91 4.81
CA GLU A 171 -12.02 5.26 3.72
C GLU A 171 -11.16 4.19 3.04
N ASP A 172 -9.89 4.50 2.75
CA ASP A 172 -8.94 3.53 2.17
C ASP A 172 -8.73 2.33 3.12
N LEU A 173 -8.71 2.58 4.44
CA LEU A 173 -8.62 1.53 5.45
C LEU A 173 -9.85 0.61 5.42
N GLU A 174 -11.05 1.17 5.36
CA GLU A 174 -12.30 0.41 5.28
C GLU A 174 -12.35 -0.45 4.01
N GLU A 175 -11.95 0.10 2.86
CA GLU A 175 -11.86 -0.63 1.59
C GLU A 175 -10.87 -1.80 1.68
N LEU A 176 -9.68 -1.59 2.24
CA LEU A 176 -8.67 -2.64 2.44
C LEU A 176 -9.21 -3.77 3.33
N LEU A 177 -9.93 -3.43 4.39
CA LEU A 177 -10.54 -4.40 5.29
C LEU A 177 -11.66 -5.20 4.60
N ALA A 178 -12.48 -4.55 3.78
CA ALA A 178 -13.55 -5.18 3.01
C ALA A 178 -13.01 -6.16 1.94
N VAL A 179 -11.99 -5.75 1.17
CA VAL A 179 -11.33 -6.61 0.19
C VAL A 179 -10.75 -7.85 0.86
N ARG A 180 -10.10 -7.67 2.01
CA ARG A 180 -9.47 -8.79 2.73
C ARG A 180 -10.48 -9.72 3.38
N ALA A 181 -11.58 -9.20 3.93
CA ALA A 181 -12.67 -10.03 4.44
C ALA A 181 -13.22 -10.94 3.32
N THR A 182 -13.37 -10.40 2.12
CA THR A 182 -13.82 -11.16 0.94
C THR A 182 -12.81 -12.25 0.55
N GLN A 183 -11.50 -11.96 0.60
CA GLN A 183 -10.45 -12.96 0.32
C GLN A 183 -10.37 -14.05 1.39
N ALA A 184 -10.56 -13.72 2.67
CA ALA A 184 -10.56 -14.69 3.76
C ALA A 184 -11.77 -15.64 3.70
N THR A 185 -12.92 -15.16 3.22
CA THR A 185 -14.08 -16.05 2.91
C THR A 185 -13.92 -16.84 1.61
N GLY A 186 -13.00 -16.42 0.74
CA GLY A 186 -12.71 -17.06 -0.55
C GLY A 186 -11.63 -18.15 -0.49
N SER A 187 -11.07 -18.45 0.68
CA SER A 187 -10.05 -19.50 0.83
C SER A 187 -10.63 -20.92 0.85
N ASP A 188 -11.95 -21.09 0.74
CA ASP A 188 -12.54 -22.36 0.27
C ASP A 188 -12.45 -22.37 -1.25
N GLY A 189 -11.48 -23.12 -1.81
CA GLY A 189 -11.21 -23.17 -3.26
C GLY A 189 -12.44 -23.48 -4.12
N ALA A 190 -13.48 -24.10 -3.57
CA ALA A 190 -14.76 -24.34 -4.25
C ALA A 190 -15.59 -23.05 -4.47
N ALA A 191 -15.56 -22.11 -3.53
CA ALA A 191 -16.28 -20.84 -3.64
C ALA A 191 -15.58 -19.85 -4.59
N ALA A 192 -14.24 -19.88 -4.65
CA ALA A 192 -13.46 -19.10 -5.61
C ALA A 192 -13.70 -19.57 -7.06
N SER A 193 -13.72 -20.88 -7.32
CA SER A 193 -14.06 -21.45 -8.63
C SER A 193 -15.49 -21.09 -9.05
N GLY A 194 -16.47 -21.24 -8.17
CA GLY A 194 -17.86 -20.87 -8.48
C GLY A 194 -18.03 -19.38 -8.79
N ARG A 195 -17.27 -18.49 -8.13
CA ARG A 195 -17.31 -17.05 -8.43
C ARG A 195 -16.67 -16.72 -9.77
N ILE A 196 -15.61 -17.42 -10.16
CA ILE A 196 -14.99 -17.29 -11.48
C ILE A 196 -15.97 -17.73 -12.56
N GLU A 197 -16.61 -18.88 -12.41
CA GLU A 197 -17.61 -19.38 -13.37
C GLU A 197 -18.80 -18.41 -13.53
N VAL A 198 -19.29 -17.83 -12.43
CA VAL A 198 -20.37 -16.84 -12.47
C VAL A 198 -19.94 -15.55 -13.17
N LEU A 199 -18.71 -15.10 -12.96
CA LEU A 199 -18.17 -13.91 -13.62
C LEU A 199 -17.91 -14.16 -15.12
N GLU A 200 -17.40 -15.32 -15.50
CA GLU A 200 -17.22 -15.72 -16.90
C GLU A 200 -18.56 -15.79 -17.64
N ALA A 201 -19.60 -16.37 -17.02
CA ALA A 201 -20.95 -16.39 -17.58
C ALA A 201 -21.51 -14.98 -17.77
N ARG A 202 -21.24 -14.08 -16.81
CA ARG A 202 -21.69 -12.68 -16.90
C ARG A 202 -20.96 -11.89 -17.97
N ILE A 203 -19.66 -12.14 -18.16
CA ILE A 203 -18.87 -11.53 -19.24
C ILE A 203 -19.42 -11.97 -20.60
N ALA A 204 -19.66 -13.28 -20.81
CA ALA A 204 -20.22 -13.79 -22.06
C ALA A 204 -21.58 -13.15 -22.39
N GLU A 205 -22.45 -13.00 -21.39
CA GLU A 205 -23.75 -12.35 -21.57
C GLU A 205 -23.62 -10.85 -21.93
N LEU A 206 -22.68 -10.15 -21.30
CA LEU A 206 -22.44 -8.74 -21.59
C LEU A 206 -21.81 -8.54 -22.98
N GLU A 207 -20.90 -9.42 -23.39
CA GLU A 207 -20.31 -9.43 -24.73
C GLU A 207 -21.38 -9.68 -25.80
N GLU A 208 -22.33 -10.60 -25.58
CA GLU A 208 -23.42 -10.83 -26.52
C GLU A 208 -24.36 -9.62 -26.63
N ARG A 209 -24.65 -8.95 -25.51
CA ARG A 209 -25.45 -7.72 -25.50
C ARG A 209 -24.73 -6.57 -26.21
N LEU A 210 -23.43 -6.44 -26.02
CA LEU A 210 -22.62 -5.45 -26.72
C LEU A 210 -22.60 -5.72 -28.23
N ALA A 211 -22.39 -6.97 -28.66
CA ALA A 211 -22.42 -7.34 -30.06
C ALA A 211 -23.79 -7.04 -30.73
N LYS A 212 -24.89 -7.25 -30.00
CA LYS A 212 -26.25 -6.87 -30.48
C LYS A 212 -26.40 -5.37 -30.63
N LEU A 213 -26.02 -4.59 -29.62
CA LEU A 213 -26.12 -3.13 -29.65
C LEU A 213 -25.22 -2.50 -30.73
N GLU A 214 -24.01 -3.02 -30.92
CA GLU A 214 -23.09 -2.60 -31.99
C GLU A 214 -23.65 -2.94 -33.37
N GLY A 215 -24.27 -4.11 -33.54
CA GLY A 215 -24.96 -4.50 -34.76
C GLY A 215 -26.17 -3.61 -35.09
N GLU A 216 -26.98 -3.27 -34.08
CA GLU A 216 -28.13 -2.37 -34.23
C GLU A 216 -27.67 -0.96 -34.62
N LEU A 217 -26.62 -0.43 -33.99
CA LEU A 217 -26.01 0.86 -34.33
C LEU A 217 -25.43 0.88 -35.75
N ALA A 218 -24.77 -0.20 -36.18
CA ALA A 218 -24.25 -0.33 -37.54
C ALA A 218 -25.39 -0.39 -38.58
N SER A 219 -26.48 -1.09 -38.27
CA SER A 219 -27.66 -1.17 -39.14
C SER A 219 -28.48 0.13 -39.19
N GLY A 220 -28.49 0.90 -38.10
CA GLY A 220 -29.12 2.22 -38.00
C GLY A 220 -28.39 3.29 -38.81
N ARG A 221 -27.04 3.30 -38.80
CA ARG A 221 -26.22 4.19 -39.63
C ARG A 221 -26.28 3.92 -41.13
N LEU A 222 -26.73 2.73 -41.55
CA LEU A 222 -26.91 2.37 -42.95
C LEU A 222 -28.28 2.80 -43.51
N ARG A 223 -29.17 3.35 -42.69
CA ARG A 223 -30.53 3.77 -43.05
C ARG A 223 -30.72 5.30 -43.13
N GLU A 224 -29.66 6.08 -42.92
CA GLU A 224 -29.58 7.53 -43.18
C GLU A 224 -28.71 7.79 -44.42
#